data_AF-A0A947DHY8-F1
#
_entry.id   AF-A0A947DHY8-F1
#
_cell.length_a   1.000
_cell.length_b   1.000
_cell.length_c   1.000
_cell.angle_alpha   90.00
_cell.angle_beta   90.00
_cell.angle_gamma   90.00
#
_symmetry.space_group_name_H-M   'P 1'
#
loop_
_entity.id
_entity.type
_entity.pdbx_description
1 polymer ?
#
loop_
_entity_poly.entity_id
_entity_poly.type
_entity_poly.pdbx_seq_one_letter_code
_entity_poly.pdbx_strand_id
1 'polypeptide(L)'
;MWRAFMQHENNVLVAQDAVGQFRIMTVFLGFNYGNVEKPKFFQTNCFGTDSQGKPRYSGTWQRACLEHRGKIACAQGLTKFNADRAAGIDRSFKFIDCTFAPGEIRFLLESEEDAIKMIPTNRKHWERRGQVVVFLIRPRQ
;
A
#
# COMPACT_ATOMS: atom_id res chain seq x y z
N MET A 1 -20.51 12.31 -15.90
CA MET A 1 -21.61 11.81 -15.05
C MET A 1 -21.07 11.29 -13.70
N TRP A 2 -20.30 12.10 -12.98
CA TRP A 2 -19.85 11.87 -11.59
C TRP A 2 -20.86 12.44 -10.58
N ARG A 3 -21.52 13.53 -10.97
CA ARG A 3 -22.69 14.10 -10.27
C ARG A 3 -23.85 13.09 -10.15
N ALA A 4 -24.11 12.26 -11.16
CA ALA A 4 -25.22 11.30 -11.11
C ALA A 4 -24.96 10.12 -10.17
N PHE A 5 -23.70 9.70 -9.99
CA PHE A 5 -23.33 8.65 -9.03
C PHE A 5 -23.35 9.16 -7.59
N MET A 6 -22.94 10.42 -7.37
CA MET A 6 -23.12 11.15 -6.10
C MET A 6 -24.59 11.47 -5.78
N GLN A 7 -25.50 11.29 -6.73
CA GLN A 7 -26.95 11.52 -6.60
C GLN A 7 -27.74 10.25 -6.31
N HIS A 8 -27.12 9.07 -6.28
CA HIS A 8 -27.80 7.88 -5.77
C HIS A 8 -27.97 8.02 -4.26
N GLU A 9 -29.19 8.32 -3.85
CA GLU A 9 -29.68 8.51 -2.48
C GLU A 9 -29.22 7.46 -1.47
N ASN A 10 -28.88 6.25 -1.92
CA ASN A 10 -28.42 5.16 -1.05
C ASN A 10 -26.89 5.12 -0.82
N ASN A 11 -26.09 5.83 -1.63
CA ASN A 11 -24.64 5.85 -1.50
C ASN A 11 -24.17 7.07 -0.68
N VAL A 12 -23.39 6.84 0.38
CA VAL A 12 -22.86 7.91 1.24
C VAL A 12 -21.34 7.95 1.15
N LEU A 13 -20.78 9.11 0.79
CA LEU A 13 -19.34 9.35 0.91
C LEU A 13 -18.96 9.38 2.39
N VAL A 14 -18.13 8.43 2.82
CA VAL A 14 -17.77 8.27 4.24
C VAL A 14 -16.34 8.71 4.55
N ALA A 15 -15.43 8.66 3.56
CA ALA A 15 -14.08 9.19 3.72
C ALA A 15 -13.46 9.55 2.37
N GLN A 16 -12.63 10.59 2.38
CA GLN A 16 -11.86 11.01 1.22
C GLN A 16 -10.55 11.66 1.64
N ASP A 17 -9.45 11.17 1.07
CA ASP A 17 -8.10 11.70 1.31
C ASP A 17 -7.35 11.91 -0.01
N ALA A 18 -6.46 12.90 -0.03
CA ALA A 18 -5.57 13.17 -1.15
C ALA A 18 -4.12 13.00 -0.70
N VAL A 19 -3.33 12.25 -1.47
CA VAL A 19 -1.93 11.97 -1.19
C VAL A 19 -1.14 12.07 -2.49
N GLY A 20 -0.35 13.13 -2.64
CA GLY A 20 0.33 13.43 -3.91
C GLY A 20 -0.69 13.55 -5.05
N GLN A 21 -0.48 12.78 -6.11
CA GLN A 21 -1.42 12.70 -7.25
C GLN A 21 -2.58 11.72 -7.04
N PHE A 22 -2.61 10.99 -5.93
CA PHE A 22 -3.60 9.94 -5.69
C PHE A 22 -4.75 10.46 -4.83
N ARG A 23 -5.95 9.95 -5.08
CA ARG A 23 -7.14 10.22 -4.27
C ARG A 23 -7.70 8.92 -3.74
N ILE A 24 -7.87 8.79 -2.44
CA ILE A 24 -8.47 7.63 -1.79
C ILE A 24 -9.90 8.02 -1.43
N MET A 25 -10.86 7.17 -1.79
CA MET A 25 -12.26 7.38 -1.43
C MET A 25 -12.84 6.10 -0.85
N THR A 26 -13.60 6.23 0.22
CA THR A 26 -14.47 5.16 0.71
C THR A 26 -15.91 5.64 0.69
N VAL A 27 -16.78 4.82 0.10
CA VAL A 27 -18.22 5.05 0.03
C VAL A 27 -18.94 3.90 0.72
N PHE A 28 -19.99 4.23 1.46
CA PHE A 28 -21.01 3.28 1.89
C PHE A 28 -22.03 3.16 0.77
N LEU A 29 -22.39 1.93 0.39
CA LEU A 29 -23.23 1.63 -0.76
C LEU A 29 -24.73 1.66 -0.42
N GLY A 30 -25.12 1.63 0.86
CA GLY A 30 -26.53 1.54 1.27
C GLY A 30 -27.21 0.19 0.99
N PHE A 31 -26.57 -0.71 0.24
CA PHE A 31 -27.04 -2.06 -0.04
C PHE A 31 -25.88 -3.06 -0.01
N ASN A 32 -26.21 -4.35 0.17
CA ASN A 32 -25.21 -5.42 0.14
C ASN A 32 -24.90 -5.80 -1.31
N TYR A 33 -23.73 -5.41 -1.81
CA TYR A 33 -23.23 -5.81 -3.14
C TYR A 33 -22.58 -7.21 -3.16
N GLY A 34 -22.63 -7.91 -2.02
CA GLY A 34 -22.11 -9.25 -1.83
C GLY A 34 -23.23 -10.27 -1.65
N ASN A 35 -22.99 -11.26 -0.80
CA ASN A 35 -24.01 -12.19 -0.33
C ASN A 35 -24.09 -12.16 1.20
N VAL A 36 -24.96 -13.00 1.77
CA VAL A 36 -25.18 -13.05 3.23
C VAL A 36 -23.90 -13.40 3.99
N GLU A 37 -23.07 -14.31 3.45
CA GLU A 37 -21.84 -14.77 4.09
C GLU A 37 -20.66 -13.80 3.91
N LYS A 38 -20.64 -13.05 2.80
CA LYS A 38 -19.57 -12.12 2.42
C LYS A 38 -20.18 -10.77 2.04
N PRO A 39 -20.69 -10.01 3.02
CA PRO A 39 -21.34 -8.75 2.75
C PRO A 39 -20.36 -7.72 2.20
N LYS A 40 -20.86 -6.85 1.31
CA LYS A 40 -20.11 -5.75 0.69
C LYS A 40 -20.95 -4.48 0.77
N PHE A 41 -20.78 -3.76 1.86
CA PHE A 41 -21.50 -2.50 2.12
C PHE A 41 -20.63 -1.27 1.90
N PHE A 42 -19.32 -1.43 1.89
CA PHE A 42 -18.37 -0.35 1.70
C PHE A 42 -17.47 -0.65 0.50
N GLN A 43 -17.14 0.38 -0.24
CA GLN A 43 -16.23 0.32 -1.37
C GLN A 43 -15.12 1.36 -1.18
N THR A 44 -13.87 0.92 -1.24
CA THR A 44 -12.67 1.77 -1.13
C THR A 44 -11.90 1.75 -2.44
N ASN A 45 -11.68 2.93 -3.01
CA ASN A 45 -10.96 3.16 -4.26
C ASN A 45 -9.69 3.97 -4.02
N CYS A 46 -8.67 3.76 -4.86
CA CYS A 46 -7.52 4.64 -4.99
C CYS A 46 -7.39 5.07 -6.45
N PHE A 47 -7.72 6.34 -6.73
CA PHE A 47 -7.65 6.94 -8.05
C PHE A 47 -6.21 7.35 -8.38
N GLY A 48 -5.83 7.26 -9.65
CA GLY A 48 -4.44 7.47 -10.10
C GLY A 48 -3.57 6.22 -10.02
N THR A 49 -4.15 5.05 -9.73
CA THR A 49 -3.48 3.73 -9.78
C THR A 49 -4.31 2.73 -10.59
N ASP A 50 -3.73 1.59 -10.92
CA ASP A 50 -4.44 0.42 -11.47
C ASP A 50 -5.60 -0.08 -10.57
N SER A 51 -5.53 0.23 -9.26
CA SER A 51 -6.59 -0.06 -8.28
C SER A 51 -7.89 0.68 -8.56
N GLN A 52 -7.90 1.69 -9.43
CA GLN A 52 -9.12 2.39 -9.85
C GLN A 52 -10.13 1.44 -10.52
N GLY A 53 -9.65 0.41 -11.25
CA GLY A 53 -10.50 -0.61 -11.86
C GLY A 53 -10.80 -1.82 -10.95
N LYS A 54 -10.18 -1.89 -9.77
CA LYS A 54 -10.30 -3.03 -8.83
C LYS A 54 -10.52 -2.51 -7.41
N PRO A 55 -11.72 -1.99 -7.11
CA PRO A 55 -12.03 -1.45 -5.79
C PRO A 55 -12.02 -2.55 -4.71
N ARG A 56 -11.68 -2.17 -3.47
CA ARG A 56 -11.76 -3.07 -2.31
C ARG A 56 -13.13 -2.95 -1.68
N TYR A 57 -13.79 -4.08 -1.48
CA TYR A 57 -15.09 -4.12 -0.80
C TYR A 57 -14.93 -4.61 0.63
N SER A 58 -15.76 -4.08 1.53
CA SER A 58 -15.80 -4.46 2.94
C SER A 58 -17.23 -4.60 3.43
N GLY A 59 -17.46 -5.58 4.31
CA GLY A 59 -18.77 -5.81 4.93
C GLY A 59 -19.01 -4.97 6.17
N THR A 60 -17.96 -4.45 6.81
CA THR A 60 -18.06 -3.67 8.05
C THR A 60 -17.30 -2.35 7.94
N TRP A 61 -17.72 -1.37 8.72
CA TRP A 61 -17.06 -0.06 8.80
C TRP A 61 -15.61 -0.17 9.26
N GLN A 62 -15.34 -0.98 10.29
CA GLN A 62 -13.98 -1.18 10.82
C GLN A 62 -13.03 -1.71 9.75
N ARG A 63 -13.49 -2.68 8.93
CA ARG A 63 -12.70 -3.19 7.82
C ARG A 63 -12.51 -2.12 6.73
N ALA A 64 -13.56 -1.36 6.41
CA ALA A 64 -13.48 -0.27 5.45
C ALA A 64 -12.45 0.81 5.86
N CYS A 65 -12.41 1.19 7.14
CA CYS A 65 -11.38 2.09 7.67
C CYS A 65 -9.96 1.54 7.52
N LEU A 66 -9.75 0.25 7.79
CA LEU A 66 -8.44 -0.39 7.63
C LEU A 66 -7.99 -0.38 6.17
N GLU A 67 -8.89 -0.75 5.24
CA GLU A 67 -8.61 -0.68 3.80
C GLU A 67 -8.30 0.76 3.36
N HIS A 68 -9.03 1.75 3.87
CA HIS A 68 -8.80 3.16 3.57
C HIS A 68 -7.41 3.62 4.02
N ARG A 69 -7.06 3.38 5.28
CA ARG A 69 -5.71 3.70 5.81
C ARG A 69 -4.61 2.96 5.08
N GLY A 70 -4.84 1.71 4.71
CA GLY A 70 -3.91 0.92 3.90
C GLY A 70 -3.67 1.54 2.52
N LYS A 71 -4.71 2.05 1.86
CA LYS A 71 -4.60 2.78 0.60
C LYS A 71 -3.89 4.12 0.75
N ILE A 72 -4.12 4.86 1.83
CA ILE A 72 -3.35 6.08 2.16
C ILE A 72 -1.87 5.74 2.28
N ALA A 73 -1.49 4.75 3.08
CA ALA A 73 -0.09 4.37 3.28
C ALA A 73 0.58 3.93 1.97
N CYS A 74 -0.14 3.19 1.12
CA CYS A 74 0.33 2.82 -0.21
C CYS A 74 0.55 4.05 -1.11
N ALA A 75 -0.40 4.99 -1.14
CA ALA A 75 -0.29 6.22 -1.90
C ALA A 75 0.85 7.12 -1.41
N GLN A 76 1.11 7.16 -0.10
CA GLN A 76 2.25 7.87 0.48
C GLN A 76 3.57 7.27 0.00
N GLY A 77 3.68 5.93 0.00
CA GLY A 77 4.84 5.21 -0.52
C GLY A 77 5.09 5.48 -2.01
N LEU A 78 4.05 5.43 -2.84
CA LEU A 78 4.14 5.71 -4.27
C LEU A 78 4.47 7.18 -4.56
N THR A 79 3.91 8.12 -3.79
CA THR A 79 4.22 9.55 -3.93
C THR A 79 5.69 9.81 -3.62
N LYS A 80 6.19 9.23 -2.52
CA LYS A 80 7.61 9.31 -2.16
C LYS A 80 8.49 8.69 -3.23
N PHE A 81 8.15 7.50 -3.73
CA PHE A 81 8.89 6.85 -4.80
C PHE A 81 8.97 7.71 -6.06
N ASN A 82 7.86 8.34 -6.47
CA ASN A 82 7.86 9.23 -7.62
C ASN A 82 8.71 10.48 -7.41
N ALA A 83 8.70 11.06 -6.20
CA ALA A 83 9.54 12.20 -5.85
C ALA A 83 11.03 11.83 -5.86
N ASP A 84 11.39 10.68 -5.25
CA ASP A 84 12.75 10.15 -5.26
C ASP A 84 13.23 9.92 -6.71
N ARG A 85 12.40 9.26 -7.54
CA ARG A 85 12.72 9.04 -8.96
C ARG A 85 12.90 10.34 -9.74
N ALA A 86 12.05 11.35 -9.51
CA ALA A 86 12.16 12.65 -10.17
C ALA A 86 13.41 13.43 -9.72
N ALA A 87 13.86 13.22 -8.48
CA ALA A 87 15.11 13.74 -7.96
C ALA A 87 16.35 12.92 -8.42
N GLY A 88 16.17 11.91 -9.28
CA GLY A 88 17.25 11.04 -9.73
C GLY A 88 17.76 10.06 -8.67
N ILE A 89 17.04 9.88 -7.57
CA ILE A 89 17.38 8.92 -6.51
C ILE A 89 16.89 7.54 -6.95
N ASP A 90 17.81 6.71 -7.44
CA ASP A 90 17.56 5.29 -7.68
C ASP A 90 17.81 4.49 -6.39
N ARG A 91 16.77 3.80 -5.91
CA ARG A 91 16.86 2.86 -4.77
C ARG A 91 16.90 1.40 -5.22
N SER A 92 17.04 1.15 -6.53
CA SER A 92 17.39 -0.18 -7.02
C SER A 92 18.79 -0.52 -6.51
N PHE A 93 19.00 -1.79 -6.18
CA PHE A 93 20.31 -2.26 -5.75
C PHE A 93 20.69 -3.53 -6.51
N LYS A 94 21.99 -3.64 -6.76
CA LYS A 94 22.60 -4.89 -7.19
C LYS A 94 23.04 -5.63 -5.93
N PHE A 95 22.65 -6.90 -5.85
CA PHE A 95 23.16 -7.81 -4.85
C PHE A 95 24.12 -8.78 -5.51
N ILE A 96 25.18 -9.14 -4.80
CA ILE A 96 26.13 -10.19 -5.21
C ILE A 96 25.44 -11.54 -5.18
N ASP A 97 24.66 -11.78 -4.12
CA ASP A 97 23.98 -13.04 -3.89
C ASP A 97 22.64 -12.85 -3.16
N CYS A 98 21.72 -13.79 -3.36
CA CYS A 98 20.41 -13.83 -2.72
C CYS A 98 20.15 -15.23 -2.17
N THR A 99 20.04 -15.33 -0.85
CA THR A 99 19.75 -16.60 -0.16
C THR A 99 18.36 -16.57 0.47
N PHE A 100 17.65 -17.68 0.30
CA PHE A 100 16.32 -17.90 0.88
C PHE A 100 16.45 -18.78 2.12
N ALA A 101 16.11 -18.25 3.28
CA ALA A 101 16.03 -18.99 4.52
C ALA A 101 14.57 -19.03 5.02
N PRO A 102 14.20 -19.99 5.89
CA PRO A 102 12.86 -20.03 6.45
C PRO A 102 12.49 -18.70 7.13
N GLY A 103 11.49 -18.01 6.60
CA GLY A 103 10.99 -16.74 7.15
C GLY A 103 11.77 -15.48 6.78
N GLU A 104 12.88 -15.59 6.04
CA GLU A 104 13.67 -14.42 5.63
C GLU A 104 14.35 -14.57 4.26
N ILE A 105 14.46 -13.46 3.53
CA ILE A 105 15.22 -13.36 2.29
C ILE A 105 16.43 -12.48 2.57
N ARG A 106 17.63 -12.95 2.24
CA ARG A 106 18.89 -12.24 2.54
C ARG A 106 19.55 -11.82 1.24
N PHE A 107 19.92 -10.55 1.14
CA PHE A 107 20.61 -9.96 0.02
C PHE A 107 22.01 -9.54 0.44
N LEU A 108 23.02 -10.16 -0.15
CA LEU A 108 24.41 -9.78 0.04
C LEU A 108 24.76 -8.63 -0.91
N LEU A 109 25.20 -7.50 -0.38
CA LEU A 109 25.61 -6.34 -1.18
C LEU A 109 27.14 -6.23 -1.27
N GLU A 110 27.61 -5.37 -2.17
CA GLU A 110 29.04 -5.13 -2.41
C GLU A 110 29.75 -4.47 -1.22
N SER A 111 29.03 -3.69 -0.42
CA SER A 111 29.57 -2.97 0.73
C SER A 111 28.55 -2.78 1.86
N GLU A 112 29.04 -2.45 3.06
CA GLU A 112 28.18 -2.07 4.18
C GLU A 112 27.51 -0.71 3.95
N GLU A 113 28.19 0.21 3.28
CA GLU A 113 27.65 1.51 2.89
C GLU A 113 26.43 1.38 1.98
N ASP A 114 26.46 0.43 1.03
CA ASP A 114 25.32 0.16 0.17
C ASP A 114 24.16 -0.45 0.97
N ALA A 115 24.44 -1.33 1.93
CA ALA A 115 23.41 -1.86 2.83
C ALA A 115 22.75 -0.78 3.68
N ILE A 116 23.48 0.25 4.11
CA ILE A 116 22.94 1.39 4.84
C ILE A 116 21.98 2.20 3.96
N LYS A 117 22.37 2.47 2.71
CA LYS A 117 21.54 3.23 1.76
C LYS A 117 20.27 2.49 1.37
N MET A 118 20.31 1.17 1.34
CA MET A 118 19.21 0.35 0.83
C MET A 118 18.11 0.01 1.82
N ILE A 119 18.34 0.22 3.12
CA ILE A 119 17.27 0.00 4.08
C ILE A 119 16.16 1.04 3.90
N PRO A 120 14.91 0.62 3.63
CA PRO A 120 13.80 1.55 3.49
C PRO A 120 13.50 2.24 4.82
N THR A 121 12.87 3.42 4.74
CA THR A 121 12.48 4.20 5.93
C THR A 121 11.58 3.37 6.86
N ASN A 122 10.68 2.55 6.30
CA ASN A 122 9.90 1.59 7.08
C ASN A 122 10.70 0.30 7.26
N ARG A 123 11.30 0.14 8.44
CA ARG A 123 12.14 -1.01 8.80
C ARG A 123 11.37 -2.22 9.33
N LYS A 124 10.03 -2.19 9.34
CA LYS A 124 9.20 -3.26 9.95
C LYS A 124 9.56 -4.67 9.47
N HIS A 125 9.92 -4.80 8.20
CA HIS A 125 10.31 -6.08 7.59
C HIS A 125 11.78 -6.10 7.16
N TRP A 126 12.57 -5.07 7.47
CA TRP A 126 13.90 -4.89 6.90
C TRP A 126 14.93 -4.75 8.00
N GLU A 127 15.88 -5.67 8.04
CA GLU A 127 17.02 -5.66 8.95
C GLU A 127 18.34 -5.50 8.17
N ARG A 128 19.38 -5.03 8.87
CA ARG A 128 20.76 -5.02 8.40
C ARG A 128 21.61 -5.98 9.21
N ARG A 129 22.50 -6.71 8.55
CA ARG A 129 23.54 -7.54 9.18
C ARG A 129 24.86 -7.29 8.43
N GLY A 130 25.54 -6.18 8.73
CA GLY A 130 26.71 -5.72 7.98
C GLY A 130 26.35 -5.35 6.54
N GLN A 131 26.99 -5.98 5.57
CA GLN A 131 26.72 -5.89 4.13
C GLN A 131 25.45 -6.66 3.67
N VAL A 132 24.78 -7.38 4.57
CA VAL A 132 23.57 -8.14 4.24
C VAL A 132 22.32 -7.36 4.62
N VAL A 133 21.43 -7.16 3.65
CA VAL A 133 20.07 -6.67 3.89
C VAL A 133 19.14 -7.87 4.00
N VAL A 134 18.30 -7.91 5.04
CA VAL A 134 17.40 -9.03 5.30
C VAL A 134 15.96 -8.55 5.24
N PHE A 135 15.17 -9.16 4.37
CA PHE A 135 13.72 -9.02 4.36
C PHE A 135 13.08 -10.14 5.16
N LEU A 136 12.43 -9.80 6.27
CA LEU A 136 11.67 -10.72 7.10
C LEU A 136 10.24 -10.87 6.57
N ILE A 137 9.85 -12.10 6.22
CA ILE A 137 8.49 -12.41 5.73
C ILE A 137 7.44 -12.05 6.80
N ARG A 138 7.79 -12.24 8.08
CA ARG A 138 7.02 -11.74 9.22
C ARG A 138 7.92 -10.83 10.06
N PRO A 139 7.44 -9.66 10.51
CA PRO A 139 8.21 -8.79 11.39
C PRO A 139 8.62 -9.57 12.64
N ARG A 140 9.79 -9.28 13.22
CA ARG A 140 10.03 -9.67 14.61
C ARG A 140 9.05 -8.89 15.49
N GLN A 141 8.44 -9.58 16.45
CA GLN A 141 7.57 -8.97 17.44
C GLN A 141 8.35 -7.98 18.30
#